data_AF-A0A840G807-F1
#
_entry.id   AF-A0A840G807-F1
#
_cell.length_a   1.000
_cell.length_b   1.000
_cell.length_c   1.000
_cell.angle_alpha   90.00
_cell.angle_beta   90.00
_cell.angle_gamma   90.00
#
_symmetry.space_group_name_H-M   'P 1'
#
loop_
_entity.id
_entity.type
_entity.pdbx_description
1 polymer ?
#
loop_
_entity_poly.entity_id
_entity_poly.type
_entity_poly.pdbx_seq_one_letter_code
_entity_poly.pdbx_strand_id
1 'polypeptide(L)'
;MSIPLITDWSAGDVAIDQLLALATRSLLVFDRDLSRLAFERPQRMAELVRLLRSGTQARAELIVQDAGPLQRTQPRLLALLSRESQRLSIIEAPAHLTGVAESLLIVDGRHALLRFHRDQPRARLLLDAPQDCARWLQRFAEIRGEGGTPLGATTLGL
;
A
#
# COMPACT_ATOMS: atom_id res chain seq x y z
N MET A 1 -10.99 12.11 20.90
CA MET A 1 -9.77 11.37 21.29
C MET A 1 -8.64 11.83 20.38
N SER A 2 -7.51 12.28 20.92
CA SER A 2 -6.39 12.77 20.13
C SER A 2 -5.65 11.58 19.52
N ILE A 3 -5.67 11.48 18.19
CA ILE A 3 -4.98 10.42 17.47
C ILE A 3 -3.47 10.73 17.51
N PRO A 4 -2.61 9.80 17.98
CA PRO A 4 -1.18 10.05 18.07
C PRO A 4 -0.57 10.31 16.69
N LEU A 5 0.24 11.36 16.61
CA LEU A 5 1.00 11.70 15.42
C LEU A 5 2.37 11.02 15.50
N ILE A 6 2.71 10.23 14.51
CA ILE A 6 4.04 9.67 14.34
C ILE A 6 4.93 10.78 13.80
N THR A 7 6.05 11.03 14.49
CA THR A 7 7.05 12.04 14.12
C THR A 7 8.45 11.45 14.00
N ASP A 8 8.58 10.12 14.02
CA ASP A 8 9.83 9.37 13.87
C ASP A 8 9.65 8.30 12.78
N TRP A 9 10.67 8.13 11.94
CA TRP A 9 10.71 7.11 10.90
C TRP A 9 10.63 5.68 11.45
N SER A 10 11.30 5.40 12.58
CA SER A 10 11.28 4.10 13.25
C SER A 10 9.87 3.75 13.75
N ALA A 11 9.19 4.71 14.36
CA ALA A 11 7.79 4.57 14.76
C ALA A 11 6.86 4.37 13.56
N GLY A 12 7.18 4.98 12.41
CA GLY A 12 6.50 4.73 11.14
C GLY A 12 6.67 3.29 10.65
N ASP A 13 7.88 2.74 10.76
CA ASP A 13 8.16 1.34 10.38
C ASP A 13 7.42 0.34 11.29
N VAL A 14 7.40 0.58 12.60
CA VAL A 14 6.62 -0.24 13.55
C VAL A 14 5.13 -0.18 13.24
N ALA A 15 4.60 1.00 12.89
CA ALA A 15 3.21 1.16 12.52
C ALA A 15 2.85 0.40 11.24
N ILE A 16 3.74 0.38 10.23
CA ILE A 16 3.55 -0.43 9.02
C ILE A 16 3.48 -1.92 9.39
N ASP A 17 4.44 -2.40 10.18
CA ASP A 17 4.50 -3.81 10.57
C ASP A 17 3.26 -4.22 11.38
N GLN A 18 2.80 -3.36 12.28
CA GLN A 18 1.57 -3.55 13.04
C GLN A 18 0.34 -3.64 12.13
N LEU A 19 0.22 -2.75 11.14
CA LEU A 19 -0.92 -2.76 10.21
C LEU A 19 -0.93 -3.99 9.32
N LEU A 20 0.23 -4.41 8.81
CA LEU A 20 0.33 -5.63 8.00
C LEU A 20 -0.04 -6.88 8.80
N ALA A 21 0.36 -6.96 10.08
CA ALA A 21 -0.03 -8.04 10.97
C ALA A 21 -1.55 -8.08 11.25
N LEU A 22 -2.22 -6.92 11.27
CA LEU A 22 -3.67 -6.83 11.46
C LEU A 22 -4.48 -7.18 10.19
N ALA A 23 -3.85 -7.26 9.02
CA ALA A 23 -4.57 -7.44 7.77
C ALA A 23 -5.21 -8.84 7.68
N THR A 24 -6.52 -8.86 7.43
CA THR A 24 -7.30 -10.10 7.29
C THR A 24 -8.13 -10.18 6.01
N ARG A 25 -8.47 -9.06 5.37
CA ARG A 25 -9.36 -9.03 4.19
C ARG A 25 -8.91 -8.10 3.08
N SER A 26 -8.40 -6.92 3.38
CA SER A 26 -7.99 -5.97 2.34
C SER A 26 -6.81 -5.12 2.75
N LEU A 27 -5.89 -4.94 1.81
CA LEU A 27 -4.79 -3.99 1.90
C LEU A 27 -4.88 -3.02 0.72
N LEU A 28 -5.03 -1.73 0.99
CA LEU A 28 -5.07 -0.69 -0.04
C LEU A 28 -3.92 0.26 0.20
N VAL A 29 -3.07 0.45 -0.80
CA VAL A 29 -1.88 1.29 -0.68
C VAL A 29 -1.82 2.29 -1.81
N PHE A 30 -1.68 3.57 -1.48
CA PHE A 30 -1.22 4.60 -2.40
C PHE A 30 0.11 5.12 -1.89
N ASP A 31 1.16 5.02 -2.70
CA ASP A 31 2.50 5.48 -2.32
C ASP A 31 3.25 6.01 -3.55
N ARG A 32 4.42 6.61 -3.33
CA ARG A 32 5.26 7.07 -4.44
C ARG A 32 5.73 5.88 -5.27
N ASP A 33 6.37 4.91 -4.61
CA ASP A 33 7.12 3.85 -5.28
C ASP A 33 7.24 2.56 -4.43
N LEU A 34 6.60 2.52 -3.26
CA LEU A 34 6.69 1.44 -2.26
C LEU A 34 8.08 1.25 -1.63
N SER A 35 9.06 2.11 -1.90
CA SER A 35 10.43 1.95 -1.38
C SER A 35 10.46 1.96 0.15
N ARG A 36 9.60 2.77 0.80
CA ARG A 36 9.48 2.80 2.26
C ARG A 36 8.69 1.64 2.84
N LEU A 37 7.65 1.18 2.13
CA LEU A 37 6.93 -0.03 2.54
C LEU A 37 7.82 -1.26 2.46
N ALA A 38 8.81 -1.26 1.54
CA ALA A 38 9.89 -2.25 1.49
C ALA A 38 9.40 -3.70 1.63
N PHE A 39 8.43 -4.09 0.80
CA PHE A 39 7.85 -5.45 0.83
C PHE A 39 8.89 -6.55 0.63
N GLU A 40 10.06 -6.25 0.05
CA GLU A 40 11.19 -7.18 -0.05
C GLU A 40 11.74 -7.67 1.31
N ARG A 41 11.44 -6.96 2.41
CA ARG A 41 11.74 -7.44 3.77
C ARG A 41 10.97 -8.75 4.01
N PRO A 42 11.63 -9.84 4.44
CA PRO A 42 10.98 -11.16 4.59
C PRO A 42 9.73 -11.14 5.45
N GLN A 43 9.71 -10.36 6.53
CA GLN A 43 8.59 -10.23 7.45
C GLN A 43 7.37 -9.61 6.75
N ARG A 44 7.56 -8.48 6.04
CA ARG A 44 6.47 -7.78 5.33
C ARG A 44 5.94 -8.60 4.16
N MET A 45 6.82 -9.30 3.44
CA MET A 45 6.43 -10.24 2.40
C MET A 45 5.57 -11.39 2.97
N ALA A 46 5.98 -11.96 4.11
CA ALA A 46 5.24 -13.04 4.75
C ALA A 46 3.82 -12.58 5.17
N GLU A 47 3.69 -11.37 5.71
CA GLU A 47 2.38 -10.79 6.05
C GLU A 47 1.50 -10.54 4.82
N LEU A 48 2.08 -10.02 3.73
CA LEU A 48 1.34 -9.85 2.47
C LEU A 48 0.85 -11.20 1.92
N VAL A 49 1.71 -12.22 1.91
CA VAL A 49 1.33 -13.57 1.49
C VAL A 49 0.28 -14.17 2.42
N ARG A 50 0.39 -13.97 3.74
CA ARG A 50 -0.60 -14.41 4.73
C ARG A 50 -1.95 -13.79 4.45
N LEU A 51 -1.99 -12.47 4.22
CA LEU A 51 -3.20 -11.76 3.83
C LEU A 51 -3.80 -12.36 2.56
N LEU A 52 -3.03 -12.50 1.48
CA LEU A 52 -3.56 -13.01 0.22
C LEU A 52 -4.13 -14.44 0.34
N ARG A 53 -3.73 -15.20 1.36
CA ARG A 53 -4.19 -16.56 1.66
C ARG A 53 -5.27 -16.63 2.74
N SER A 54 -5.64 -15.54 3.40
CA SER A 54 -6.54 -15.55 4.57
C SER A 54 -7.99 -15.90 4.23
N GLY A 55 -8.42 -15.77 2.97
CA GLY A 55 -9.77 -16.11 2.54
C GLY A 55 -10.02 -15.79 1.07
N THR A 56 -11.20 -16.15 0.55
CA THR A 56 -11.58 -15.92 -0.86
C THR A 56 -11.80 -14.46 -1.21
N GLN A 57 -12.13 -13.62 -0.22
CA GLN A 57 -12.31 -12.18 -0.41
C GLN A 57 -11.05 -11.36 -0.11
N ALA A 58 -9.95 -12.03 0.26
CA ALA A 58 -8.72 -11.35 0.61
C ALA A 58 -8.06 -10.74 -0.63
N ARG A 59 -7.74 -9.44 -0.58
CA ARG A 59 -7.13 -8.73 -1.70
C ARG A 59 -6.16 -7.63 -1.27
N ALA A 60 -5.17 -7.37 -2.10
CA ALA A 60 -4.24 -6.26 -1.97
C ALA A 60 -4.22 -5.43 -3.26
N GLU A 61 -4.33 -4.12 -3.12
CA GLU A 61 -4.30 -3.20 -4.24
C GLU A 61 -3.32 -2.08 -3.95
N LEU A 62 -2.29 -2.00 -4.79
CA LEU A 62 -1.19 -1.06 -4.63
C LEU A 62 -1.21 -0.10 -5.84
N ILE A 63 -1.29 1.19 -5.57
CA ILE A 63 -1.20 2.25 -6.57
C ILE A 63 0.07 3.03 -6.28
N VAL A 64 0.95 3.12 -7.27
CA VAL A 64 2.25 3.80 -7.18
C VAL A 64 2.30 4.97 -8.14
N GLN A 65 2.94 6.08 -7.74
CA GLN A 65 3.14 7.22 -8.64
C GLN A 65 4.27 6.99 -9.66
N ASP A 66 5.23 6.12 -9.33
CA ASP A 66 6.36 5.75 -10.17
C ASP A 66 6.67 4.26 -9.96
N ALA A 67 6.46 3.47 -11.02
CA ALA A 67 6.73 2.03 -11.00
C ALA A 67 8.19 1.68 -11.26
N GLY A 68 9.03 2.63 -11.71
CA GLY A 68 10.42 2.40 -12.10
C GLY A 68 11.26 1.76 -10.98
N PRO A 69 11.28 2.31 -9.75
CA PRO A 69 12.01 1.70 -8.63
C PRO A 69 11.51 0.30 -8.28
N LEU A 70 10.19 0.08 -8.32
CA LEU A 70 9.56 -1.20 -8.01
C LEU A 70 10.03 -2.30 -8.97
N GLN A 71 10.03 -2.02 -10.28
CA GLN A 71 10.47 -2.97 -11.30
C GLN A 71 11.95 -3.39 -11.13
N ARG A 72 12.79 -2.49 -10.60
CA ARG A 72 14.23 -2.73 -10.42
C ARG A 72 14.59 -3.35 -9.08
N THR A 73 13.85 -3.04 -8.03
CA THR A 73 14.26 -3.31 -6.64
C THR A 73 13.36 -4.28 -5.91
N GLN A 74 12.17 -4.59 -6.45
CA GLN A 74 11.19 -5.45 -5.78
C GLN A 74 10.78 -6.70 -6.59
N PRO A 75 11.76 -7.58 -6.95
CA PRO A 75 11.48 -8.75 -7.77
C PRO A 75 10.59 -9.80 -7.08
N ARG A 76 10.60 -9.90 -5.74
CA ARG A 76 9.73 -10.84 -5.02
C ARG A 76 8.28 -10.35 -5.04
N LEU A 77 8.07 -9.04 -4.92
CA LEU A 77 6.74 -8.46 -5.04
C LEU A 77 6.18 -8.67 -6.45
N LEU A 78 6.99 -8.44 -7.50
CA LEU A 78 6.60 -8.71 -8.88
C LEU A 78 6.32 -10.19 -9.13
N ALA A 79 7.13 -11.10 -8.59
CA ALA A 79 6.88 -12.53 -8.69
C ALA A 79 5.57 -12.94 -7.98
N LEU A 80 5.25 -12.32 -6.84
CA LEU A 80 3.99 -12.53 -6.15
C LEU A 80 2.79 -12.00 -6.96
N LEU A 81 2.92 -10.81 -7.55
CA LEU A 81 1.92 -10.21 -8.43
C LEU A 81 1.59 -11.13 -9.62
N SER A 82 2.61 -11.71 -10.25
CA SER A 82 2.41 -12.66 -11.36
C SER A 82 1.67 -13.93 -10.93
N ARG A 83 1.85 -14.38 -9.68
CA ARG A 83 1.24 -15.62 -9.16
C ARG A 83 -0.16 -15.41 -8.59
N GLU A 84 -0.40 -14.25 -7.98
CA GLU A 84 -1.62 -13.92 -7.24
C GLU A 84 -2.40 -12.79 -7.91
N SER A 85 -2.33 -12.65 -9.24
CA SER A 85 -2.91 -11.52 -10.01
C SER A 85 -4.42 -11.32 -9.85
N GLN A 86 -5.14 -12.35 -9.38
CA GLN A 86 -6.57 -12.24 -9.04
C GLN A 86 -6.83 -11.53 -7.70
N ARG A 87 -5.84 -11.51 -6.81
CA ARG A 87 -5.94 -11.01 -5.44
C ARG A 87 -4.99 -9.86 -5.16
N LEU A 88 -3.90 -9.74 -5.91
CA LEU A 88 -2.92 -8.67 -5.83
C LEU A 88 -2.92 -7.91 -7.16
N SER A 89 -3.06 -6.60 -7.10
CA SER A 89 -2.91 -5.72 -8.25
C SER A 89 -1.97 -4.57 -7.92
N ILE A 90 -1.10 -4.22 -8.88
CA ILE A 90 -0.27 -3.02 -8.80
C ILE A 90 -0.58 -2.13 -10.01
N ILE A 91 -0.84 -0.85 -9.80
CA ILE A 91 -1.17 0.12 -10.85
C ILE A 91 -0.21 1.30 -10.72
N GLU A 92 0.41 1.70 -11.83
CA GLU A 92 1.10 2.98 -11.94
C GLU A 92 0.07 4.07 -12.22
N ALA A 93 0.00 5.04 -11.31
CA ALA A 93 -0.92 6.16 -11.39
C ALA A 93 -0.60 7.07 -12.60
N PRO A 94 -1.60 7.75 -13.17
CA PRO A 94 -1.38 8.76 -14.20
C PRO A 94 -0.44 9.89 -13.75
N ALA A 95 0.22 10.53 -14.72
CA ALA A 95 1.23 11.56 -14.47
C ALA A 95 0.73 12.76 -13.65
N HIS A 96 -0.58 13.08 -13.68
CA HIS A 96 -1.14 14.18 -12.87
C HIS A 96 -1.24 13.86 -11.37
N LEU A 97 -1.14 12.58 -11.00
CA LEU A 97 -1.01 12.14 -9.61
C LEU A 97 0.46 12.02 -9.16
N THR A 98 1.41 12.16 -10.10
CA THR A 98 2.83 12.24 -9.76
C THR A 98 3.12 13.53 -9.00
N GLY A 99 3.67 13.42 -7.79
CA GLY A 99 3.98 14.56 -6.92
C GLY A 99 2.99 14.78 -5.78
N VAL A 100 1.92 13.99 -5.72
CA VAL A 100 1.04 13.94 -4.54
C VAL A 100 1.87 13.51 -3.32
N ALA A 101 1.96 14.37 -2.31
CA ALA A 101 2.83 14.14 -1.15
C ALA A 101 2.27 13.12 -0.15
N GLU A 102 0.97 12.85 -0.22
CA GLU A 102 0.32 11.91 0.69
C GLU A 102 0.61 10.46 0.29
N SER A 103 0.82 9.61 1.29
CA SER A 103 0.80 8.15 1.15
C SER A 103 -0.27 7.58 2.06
N LEU A 104 -1.01 6.61 1.54
CA LEU A 104 -2.10 5.92 2.23
C LEU A 104 -1.75 4.44 2.35
N LEU A 105 -1.87 3.89 3.54
CA LEU A 105 -1.84 2.45 3.81
C LEU A 105 -3.10 2.14 4.61
N ILE A 106 -4.10 1.49 4.01
CA ILE A 106 -5.39 1.22 4.62
C ILE A 106 -5.57 -0.30 4.70
N VAL A 107 -5.98 -0.77 5.88
CA VAL A 107 -6.17 -2.19 6.19
C VAL A 107 -7.59 -2.43 6.67
N ASP A 108 -8.26 -3.38 6.03
CA ASP A 108 -9.61 -3.87 6.35
C ASP A 108 -10.70 -2.77 6.46
N GLY A 109 -10.43 -1.60 5.88
CA GLY A 109 -11.29 -0.41 5.96
C GLY A 109 -11.46 0.19 7.35
N ARG A 110 -10.61 -0.20 8.32
CA ARG A 110 -10.72 0.20 9.73
C ARG A 110 -9.39 0.56 10.40
N HIS A 111 -8.27 0.20 9.78
CA HIS A 111 -6.96 0.67 10.20
C HIS A 111 -6.31 1.44 9.06
N ALA A 112 -5.51 2.46 9.37
CA ALA A 112 -4.76 3.17 8.34
C ALA A 112 -3.50 3.85 8.88
N LEU A 113 -2.47 3.95 8.05
CA LEU A 113 -1.34 4.84 8.23
C LEU A 113 -1.35 5.87 7.10
N LEU A 114 -1.41 7.14 7.50
CA LEU A 114 -1.58 8.27 6.59
C LEU A 114 -0.37 9.16 6.72
N ARG A 115 0.48 9.21 5.71
CA ARG A 115 1.65 10.09 5.71
C ARG A 115 1.33 11.30 4.85
N PHE A 116 1.47 12.50 5.39
CA PHE A 116 1.07 13.73 4.69
C PHE A 116 2.21 14.39 3.92
N HIS A 117 3.45 14.00 4.20
CA HIS A 117 4.63 14.62 3.62
C HIS A 117 5.66 13.56 3.25
N ARG A 118 6.24 13.69 2.05
CA ARG A 118 7.23 12.76 1.53
C ARG A 118 8.55 12.80 2.30
N ASP A 119 8.97 13.98 2.75
CA ASP A 119 10.28 14.20 3.38
C ASP A 119 10.25 14.23 4.91
N GLN A 120 9.06 14.11 5.52
CA GLN A 120 8.91 14.17 6.97
C GLN A 120 8.25 12.90 7.50
N PRO A 121 8.63 12.42 8.69
CA PRO A 121 8.04 11.22 9.31
C PRO A 121 6.59 11.42 9.74
N ARG A 122 6.02 12.61 9.50
CA ARG A 122 4.69 13.01 9.94
C ARG A 122 3.61 12.11 9.33
N ALA A 123 3.18 11.16 10.13
CA ALA A 123 2.13 10.24 9.78
C ALA A 123 1.08 10.13 10.90
N ARG A 124 -0.14 9.76 10.53
CA ARG A 124 -1.23 9.52 11.45
C ARG A 124 -1.62 8.07 11.38
N LEU A 125 -1.60 7.40 12.53
CA LEU A 125 -2.01 6.00 12.67
C LEU A 125 -3.45 5.95 13.19
N LEU A 126 -4.31 5.24 12.47
CA LEU A 126 -5.69 4.93 12.83
C LEU A 126 -5.77 3.43 13.11
N LEU A 127 -6.27 3.06 14.29
CA LEU A 127 -6.49 1.68 14.68
C LEU A 127 -7.94 1.50 15.11
N ASP A 128 -8.63 0.53 14.50
CA ASP A 128 -10.04 0.20 14.75
C ASP A 128 -10.96 1.43 14.71
N ALA A 129 -10.73 2.28 13.69
CA ALA A 129 -11.40 3.55 13.50
C ALA A 129 -12.10 3.60 12.12
N PRO A 130 -13.11 2.74 11.86
CA PRO A 130 -13.76 2.64 10.55
C PRO A 130 -14.38 3.96 10.07
N GLN A 131 -14.91 4.77 10.99
CA GLN A 131 -15.48 6.08 10.66
C GLN A 131 -14.41 7.06 10.17
N ASP A 132 -13.24 7.08 10.82
CA ASP A 132 -12.11 7.91 10.39
C ASP A 132 -11.47 7.40 9.10
N CYS A 133 -11.49 6.07 8.87
CA CYS A 133 -11.00 5.44 7.65
C CYS A 133 -11.91 5.70 6.44
N ALA A 134 -13.21 5.94 6.63
CA ALA A 134 -14.18 6.12 5.54
C ALA A 134 -13.75 7.22 4.53
N ARG A 135 -13.28 8.37 5.02
CA ARG A 135 -12.79 9.46 4.15
C ARG A 135 -11.57 9.06 3.31
N TRP A 136 -10.72 8.17 3.85
CA TRP A 136 -9.50 7.73 3.17
C TRP A 136 -9.77 6.60 2.20
N LEU A 137 -10.75 5.75 2.50
CA LEU A 137 -11.29 4.79 1.54
C LEU A 137 -11.88 5.52 0.33
N GLN A 138 -12.64 6.59 0.56
CA GLN A 138 -13.15 7.43 -0.53
C GLN A 138 -12.00 8.06 -1.32
N ARG A 139 -11.01 8.66 -0.64
CA ARG A 139 -9.83 9.24 -1.30
C ARG A 139 -9.06 8.22 -2.14
N PHE A 140 -8.89 7.00 -1.63
CA PHE A 140 -8.26 5.91 -2.37
C PHE A 140 -9.10 5.50 -3.59
N ALA A 141 -10.43 5.45 -3.45
CA ALA A 141 -11.33 5.14 -4.56
C ALA A 141 -11.31 6.23 -5.65
N GLU A 142 -11.21 7.51 -5.27
CA GLU A 142 -11.00 8.63 -6.20
C GLU A 142 -9.69 8.44 -6.98
N ILE A 143 -8.57 8.22 -6.27
CA ILE A 143 -7.25 7.96 -6.87
C ILE A 143 -7.30 6.77 -7.84
N ARG A 144 -7.95 5.67 -7.43
CA ARG A 144 -8.14 4.50 -8.28
C ARG A 144 -8.99 4.81 -9.52
N GLY A 145 -10.02 5.65 -9.35
CA GLY A 145 -10.94 6.06 -10.41
C GLY A 145 -10.27 6.85 -11.53
N GLU A 146 -9.15 7.50 -11.25
CA GLU A 146 -8.29 8.16 -12.27
C GLU A 146 -7.66 7.16 -13.25
N GLY A 147 -7.66 5.87 -12.93
CA GLY A 147 -7.09 4.81 -13.75
C GLY A 147 -5.58 4.69 -13.57
N GLY A 148 -4.87 4.42 -14.67
CA GLY A 148 -3.43 4.19 -14.68
C GLY A 148 -3.03 2.97 -15.49
N THR A 149 -1.76 2.62 -15.42
CA THR A 149 -1.19 1.47 -16.13
C THR A 149 -1.04 0.30 -15.16
N PRO A 150 -1.80 -0.80 -15.33
CA PRO A 150 -1.59 -2.00 -14.53
C PRO A 150 -0.18 -2.55 -14.77
N LEU A 151 0.55 -2.83 -13.69
CA LEU A 151 1.75 -3.64 -13.76
C LEU A 151 1.29 -5.09 -13.95
N GLY A 152 1.38 -5.58 -15.18
CA GLY A 152 1.28 -7.01 -15.45
C GLY A 152 2.64 -7.68 -15.25
N ALA A 153 2.64 -9.02 -15.15
CA ALA A 153 3.82 -9.77 -15.56
C ALA A 153 4.18 -9.24 -16.96
N THR A 154 5.27 -8.49 -17.06
CA THR A 154 5.76 -8.06 -18.35
C THR A 154 5.91 -9.32 -19.19
N THR A 155 5.05 -9.47 -20.19
CA THR A 155 5.43 -10.15 -21.42
C THR A 155 6.57 -9.30 -21.97
N LEU A 156 7.78 -9.52 -21.44
CA LEU A 156 8.99 -9.31 -22.23
C LEU A 156 8.75 -10.17 -23.47
N GLY A 157 8.44 -9.47 -24.56
CA GLY A 157 8.05 -10.10 -25.80
C GLY A 157 9.14 -11.02 -26.32
N LEU A 158 8.66 -12.16 -26.86
CA LEU A 158 9.28 -13.08 -27.81
C LEU A 158 10.54 -13.83 -27.35
#